data_AF-A0A934FMW5-F1
#
_entry.id   AF-A0A934FMW5-F1
#
_cell.length_a   1.000
_cell.length_b   1.000
_cell.length_c   1.000
_cell.angle_alpha   90.00
_cell.angle_beta   90.00
_cell.angle_gamma   90.00
#
_symmetry.space_group_name_H-M   'P 1'
#
loop_
_entity.id
_entity.type
_entity.pdbx_description
1 polymer ?
#
loop_
_entity_poly.entity_id
_entity_poly.type
_entity_poly.pdbx_seq_one_letter_code
_entity_poly.pdbx_strand_id
1 'polypeptide(L)'
;MRLVEAKEGLFVFHLAKRERVLLTQVMKMFPVSNGPIGPLSKSGDEAKLAEHELALAEALTEQRTEHKRLMDAFLGEQGRFAEEKNGFRLRLTTVQVDWLLRVLNEVRVGLWVQLGRPEELAPLVMSGQLDSVVAMEICAFFQSRLLAATEKGESN
;
A
#
# COMPACT_ATOMS: atom_id res chain seq x y z
N MET A 1 4.97 3.35 14.54
CA MET A 1 5.94 2.34 14.14
C MET A 1 7.31 2.94 14.40
N ARG A 2 8.20 2.22 15.07
CA ARG A 2 9.55 2.70 15.40
C ARG A 2 10.60 1.72 14.89
N LEU A 3 11.62 2.22 14.21
CA LEU A 3 12.80 1.42 13.86
C LEU A 3 13.57 1.04 15.14
N VAL A 4 13.82 -0.25 15.30
CA VAL A 4 14.59 -0.84 16.41
C VAL A 4 16.00 -1.15 15.95
N GLU A 5 16.15 -1.69 14.74
CA GLU A 5 17.41 -2.12 14.17
C GLU A 5 17.39 -1.96 12.65
N ALA A 6 18.51 -1.51 12.09
CA ALA A 6 18.77 -1.53 10.66
C ALA A 6 20.20 -2.02 10.45
N LYS A 7 20.35 -3.22 9.88
CA LYS A 7 21.65 -3.85 9.66
C LYS A 7 21.61 -4.73 8.42
N GLU A 8 22.61 -4.61 7.55
CA GLU A 8 22.82 -5.52 6.40
C GLU A 8 21.56 -5.69 5.52
N GLY A 9 20.80 -4.62 5.29
CA GLY A 9 19.56 -4.66 4.50
C GLY A 9 18.37 -5.33 5.21
N LEU A 10 18.47 -5.61 6.51
CA LEU A 10 17.39 -6.03 7.39
C LEU A 10 16.96 -4.87 8.29
N PHE A 11 15.66 -4.60 8.31
CA PHE A 11 15.01 -3.61 9.13
C PHE A 11 14.08 -4.28 10.12
N VAL A 12 14.22 -3.92 11.39
CA VAL A 12 13.36 -4.42 12.48
C VAL A 12 12.60 -3.25 13.07
N PHE A 13 11.29 -3.32 13.03
CA PHE A 13 10.39 -2.31 13.59
C PHE A 13 9.63 -2.86 14.80
N HIS A 14 9.38 -1.98 15.76
CA HIS A 14 8.37 -2.19 16.79
C HIS A 14 7.08 -1.47 16.40
N LEU A 15 5.97 -2.22 16.42
CA LEU A 15 4.62 -1.73 16.16
C LEU A 15 3.78 -1.89 17.43
N ALA A 16 3.06 -0.83 17.81
CA ALA A 16 1.99 -0.98 18.79
C ALA A 16 0.85 -1.83 18.21
N LYS A 17 0.01 -2.42 19.07
CA LYS A 17 -1.13 -3.26 18.64
C LYS A 17 -2.05 -2.53 17.64
N ARG A 18 -2.35 -1.24 17.91
CA ARG A 18 -3.15 -0.39 17.01
C ARG A 18 -2.49 -0.21 15.64
N GLU A 19 -1.18 0.00 15.61
CA GLU A 19 -0.44 0.22 14.37
C GLU A 19 -0.44 -1.04 13.50
N ARG A 20 -0.31 -2.24 14.09
CA ARG A 20 -0.46 -3.50 13.35
C ARG A 20 -1.84 -3.60 12.72
N VAL A 21 -2.90 -3.26 13.47
CA VAL A 21 -4.27 -3.30 12.96
C VAL A 21 -4.45 -2.32 11.79
N LEU A 22 -4.00 -1.08 11.95
CA LEU A 22 -4.10 -0.04 10.92
C LEU A 22 -3.31 -0.42 9.66
N LEU A 23 -2.06 -0.89 9.81
CA LEU A 23 -1.24 -1.36 8.69
C LEU A 23 -1.94 -2.49 7.94
N THR A 24 -2.47 -3.47 8.68
CA THR A 24 -3.22 -4.59 8.09
C THR A 24 -4.48 -4.11 7.36
N GLN A 25 -5.19 -3.13 7.91
CA GLN A 25 -6.40 -2.58 7.30
C GLN A 25 -6.10 -1.86 5.98
N VAL A 26 -5.10 -0.98 5.94
CA VAL A 26 -4.74 -0.29 4.68
C VAL A 26 -4.15 -1.25 3.65
N MET A 27 -3.37 -2.24 4.08
CA MET A 27 -2.85 -3.28 3.18
C MET A 27 -3.96 -4.12 2.55
N LYS A 28 -5.06 -4.40 3.26
CA LYS A 28 -6.23 -5.11 2.73
C LYS A 28 -7.04 -4.30 1.70
N MET A 29 -6.84 -2.98 1.63
CA MET A 29 -7.45 -2.14 0.58
C MET A 29 -6.75 -2.30 -0.77
N PHE A 30 -5.56 -2.89 -0.77
CA PHE A 30 -4.82 -3.17 -1.99
C PHE A 30 -5.34 -4.43 -2.69
N PRO A 31 -5.48 -4.41 -4.02
CA PRO A 31 -5.36 -3.26 -4.90
C PRO A 31 -6.62 -2.39 -4.83
N VAL A 32 -6.45 -1.07 -4.78
CA VAL A 32 -7.59 -0.15 -4.88
C VAL A 32 -8.03 -0.18 -6.35
N SER A 33 -9.16 -0.83 -6.61
CA SER A 33 -9.74 -0.92 -7.95
C SER A 33 -10.09 0.47 -8.45
N ASN A 34 -9.17 1.06 -9.21
CA ASN A 34 -9.45 2.17 -10.07
C ASN A 34 -9.65 1.59 -11.46
N GLY A 35 -10.84 1.80 -12.03
CA GLY A 35 -10.99 1.69 -13.47
C GLY A 35 -9.97 2.58 -14.20
N PRO A 36 -9.82 2.43 -15.52
CA PRO A 36 -8.81 3.15 -16.30
C PRO A 36 -8.78 4.67 -15.98
N ILE A 37 -7.58 5.18 -15.71
CA ILE A 37 -7.31 6.55 -15.19
C ILE A 37 -7.54 7.64 -16.26
N GLY A 38 -8.00 7.29 -17.46
CA GLY A 38 -8.42 8.25 -18.47
C GLY A 38 -9.11 7.55 -19.64
N PRO A 39 -9.92 8.29 -20.42
CA PRO A 39 -10.49 7.75 -21.65
C PRO A 39 -9.36 7.39 -22.61
N LEU A 40 -9.36 6.15 -23.11
CA LEU A 40 -8.56 5.76 -24.27
C LEU A 40 -8.97 6.68 -25.43
N SER A 41 -7.96 7.31 -26.04
CA SER A 41 -8.06 8.36 -27.07
C SER A 41 -9.31 8.26 -27.96
N LYS A 42 -10.12 9.34 -28.02
CA LYS A 42 -11.38 9.46 -28.79
C LYS A 42 -11.19 9.45 -30.32
N SER A 43 -10.20 8.75 -30.86
CA SER A 43 -9.89 8.76 -32.29
C SER A 43 -9.28 7.43 -32.72
N GLY A 44 -10.09 6.37 -32.71
CA GLY A 44 -9.68 5.04 -33.18
C GLY A 44 -10.87 4.09 -33.30
N ASP A 45 -10.79 3.22 -34.29
CA ASP A 45 -11.71 2.14 -34.62
C ASP A 45 -12.32 1.47 -33.38
N GLU A 46 -13.65 1.47 -33.27
CA GLU A 46 -14.42 1.09 -32.08
C GLU A 46 -14.16 -0.37 -31.65
N ALA A 47 -13.91 -1.24 -32.63
CA ALA A 47 -13.53 -2.63 -32.42
C ALA A 47 -12.12 -2.78 -31.79
N LYS A 48 -11.16 -1.94 -32.21
CA LYS A 48 -9.82 -1.92 -31.61
C LYS A 48 -9.85 -1.35 -30.20
N LEU A 49 -10.67 -0.34 -29.96
CA LEU A 49 -10.84 0.24 -28.62
C LEU A 49 -11.35 -0.82 -27.63
N ALA A 50 -12.37 -1.60 -28.03
CA ALA A 50 -12.92 -2.68 -27.21
C ALA A 50 -11.91 -3.81 -26.94
N GLU A 51 -11.11 -4.19 -27.95
CA GLU A 51 -10.04 -5.19 -27.80
C GLU A 51 -8.93 -4.69 -26.84
N HIS A 52 -8.54 -3.42 -26.94
CA HIS A 52 -7.59 -2.79 -26.02
C HIS A 52 -8.13 -2.66 -24.60
N GLU A 53 -9.41 -2.34 -24.43
CA GLU A 53 -10.06 -2.29 -23.11
C GLU A 53 -10.13 -3.66 -22.44
N LEU A 54 -10.43 -4.71 -23.22
CA LEU A 54 -10.47 -6.09 -22.73
C LEU A 54 -9.07 -6.56 -22.30
N ALA A 55 -8.05 -6.36 -23.15
CA ALA A 55 -6.66 -6.72 -22.82
C ALA A 55 -6.14 -5.95 -21.60
N LEU A 56 -6.52 -4.68 -21.45
CA LEU A 56 -6.18 -3.88 -20.27
C LEU A 56 -6.88 -4.42 -19.00
N ALA A 57 -8.16 -4.77 -19.09
CA ALA A 57 -8.91 -5.32 -17.97
C ALA A 57 -8.35 -6.69 -17.51
N GLU A 58 -7.96 -7.54 -18.46
CA GLU A 58 -7.32 -8.84 -18.19
C GLU A 58 -5.96 -8.67 -17.52
N ALA A 59 -5.07 -7.83 -18.08
CA ALA A 59 -3.75 -7.55 -17.49
C ALA A 59 -3.86 -6.96 -16.08
N LEU A 60 -4.82 -6.06 -15.85
CA LEU A 60 -5.09 -5.53 -14.51
C LEU A 60 -5.60 -6.63 -13.57
N THR A 61 -6.43 -7.56 -14.04
CA THR A 61 -6.97 -8.65 -13.21
C THR A 61 -5.90 -9.65 -12.79
N GLU A 62 -5.01 -10.02 -13.69
CA GLU A 62 -3.86 -10.88 -13.38
C GLU A 62 -2.91 -10.20 -12.40
N GLN A 63 -2.57 -8.93 -12.63
CA GLN A 63 -1.76 -8.13 -11.72
C GLN A 63 -2.39 -8.07 -10.32
N ARG A 64 -3.71 -7.87 -10.21
CA ARG A 64 -4.42 -7.84 -8.92
C ARG A 64 -4.34 -9.18 -8.19
N THR A 65 -4.45 -10.29 -8.91
CA THR A 65 -4.44 -11.63 -8.32
C THR A 65 -3.06 -11.99 -7.77
N GLU A 66 -2.00 -11.71 -8.53
CA GLU A 66 -0.63 -11.94 -8.09
C GLU A 66 -0.29 -11.06 -6.87
N HIS A 67 -0.71 -9.81 -6.90
CA HIS A 67 -0.55 -8.89 -5.79
C HIS A 67 -1.28 -9.32 -4.51
N LYS A 68 -2.49 -9.86 -4.61
CA LYS A 68 -3.21 -10.42 -3.47
C LYS A 68 -2.47 -11.64 -2.91
N ARG A 69 -1.93 -12.50 -3.76
CA ARG A 69 -1.12 -13.66 -3.33
C ARG A 69 0.13 -13.23 -2.58
N LEU A 70 0.85 -12.22 -3.09
CA LEU A 70 2.03 -11.66 -2.42
C LEU A 70 1.66 -11.02 -1.08
N MET A 71 0.50 -10.36 -0.98
CA MET A 71 -0.03 -9.82 0.27
C MET A 71 -0.29 -10.91 1.31
N ASP A 72 -1.00 -11.97 0.91
CA ASP A 72 -1.34 -13.08 1.79
C ASP A 72 -0.07 -13.82 2.25
N ALA A 73 0.91 -13.97 1.36
CA ALA A 73 2.22 -14.49 1.71
C ALA A 73 2.96 -13.57 2.69
N PHE A 74 2.98 -12.25 2.44
CA PHE A 74 3.64 -11.28 3.31
C PHE A 74 3.02 -11.23 4.71
N LEU A 75 1.68 -11.22 4.80
CA LEU A 75 0.95 -11.17 6.07
C LEU A 75 0.95 -12.53 6.80
N GLY A 76 1.01 -13.63 6.06
CA GLY A 76 0.99 -15.00 6.56
C GLY A 76 2.36 -15.60 6.89
N GLU A 77 3.46 -14.94 6.52
CA GLU A 77 4.81 -15.46 6.75
C GLU A 77 5.12 -15.56 8.25
N GLN A 78 5.44 -16.78 8.68
CA GLN A 78 5.76 -17.06 10.08
C GLN A 78 6.99 -16.26 10.51
N GLY A 79 6.88 -15.59 11.66
CA GLY A 79 7.95 -14.75 12.21
C GLY A 79 8.02 -13.33 11.65
N ARG A 80 7.21 -12.98 10.64
CA ARG A 80 7.12 -11.60 10.11
C ARG A 80 6.61 -10.63 11.15
N PHE A 81 5.51 -11.00 11.81
CA PHE A 81 4.96 -10.32 12.98
C PHE A 81 5.15 -11.22 14.21
N ALA A 82 6.23 -11.00 14.95
CA ALA A 82 6.42 -11.68 16.23
C ALA A 82 5.76 -10.85 17.35
N GLU A 83 4.94 -11.47 18.18
CA GLU A 83 4.34 -10.80 19.34
C GLU A 83 5.40 -10.52 20.41
N GLU A 84 5.32 -9.33 21.00
CA GLU A 84 6.16 -8.90 22.12
C GLU A 84 5.30 -8.33 23.24
N LYS A 85 5.86 -8.22 24.46
CA LYS A 85 5.13 -7.74 25.65
C LYS A 85 4.28 -6.49 25.42
N ASN A 86 4.75 -5.54 24.58
CA ASN A 86 4.09 -4.26 24.33
C ASN A 86 3.71 -4.02 22.86
N GLY A 87 3.64 -5.06 22.03
CA GLY A 87 3.35 -4.86 20.60
C GLY A 87 3.79 -6.02 19.73
N PHE A 88 4.30 -5.67 18.55
CA PHE A 88 4.78 -6.62 17.55
C PHE A 88 6.12 -6.17 16.99
N ARG A 89 7.00 -7.14 16.76
CA ARG A 89 8.21 -6.97 15.98
C ARG A 89 7.92 -7.30 14.52
N LEU A 90 8.16 -6.34 13.63
CA LEU A 90 8.07 -6.49 12.18
C LEU A 90 9.47 -6.54 11.59
N ARG A 91 9.82 -7.62 10.90
CA ARG A 91 11.11 -7.77 10.21
C ARG A 91 10.92 -7.63 8.70
N LEU A 92 11.70 -6.77 8.06
CA LEU A 92 11.64 -6.49 6.63
C LEU A 92 13.04 -6.48 6.02
N THR A 93 13.23 -7.14 4.89
CA THR A 93 14.40 -6.91 4.02
C THR A 93 14.21 -5.61 3.22
N THR A 94 15.29 -5.08 2.61
CA THR A 94 15.20 -3.94 1.69
C THR A 94 14.13 -4.14 0.61
N VAL A 95 14.14 -5.30 -0.05
CA VAL A 95 13.14 -5.67 -1.07
C VAL A 95 11.71 -5.61 -0.51
N GLN A 96 11.52 -6.04 0.73
CA GLN A 96 10.22 -6.01 1.39
C GLN A 96 9.80 -4.60 1.82
N VAL A 97 10.75 -3.74 2.18
CA VAL A 97 10.49 -2.32 2.44
C VAL A 97 10.04 -1.62 1.16
N ASP A 98 10.77 -1.80 0.06
CA ASP A 98 10.43 -1.21 -1.24
C ASP A 98 9.06 -1.68 -1.74
N TRP A 99 8.80 -2.99 -1.61
CA TRP A 99 7.50 -3.56 -1.92
C TRP A 99 6.38 -2.93 -1.08
N LEU A 100 6.58 -2.79 0.25
CA LEU A 100 5.56 -2.21 1.12
C LEU A 100 5.33 -0.72 0.81
N LEU A 101 6.38 0.03 0.51
CA LEU A 101 6.28 1.43 0.07
C LEU A 101 5.43 1.56 -1.19
N ARG A 102 5.64 0.67 -2.16
CA ARG A 102 4.85 0.62 -3.40
C ARG A 102 3.38 0.31 -3.12
N VAL A 103 3.09 -0.71 -2.32
CA VAL A 103 1.72 -1.08 -1.94
C VAL A 103 0.99 0.09 -1.27
N LEU A 104 1.62 0.73 -0.28
CA LEU A 104 1.02 1.88 0.41
C LEU A 104 0.80 3.06 -0.54
N ASN A 105 1.69 3.26 -1.52
CA ASN A 105 1.53 4.31 -2.52
C ASN A 105 0.36 4.01 -3.47
N GLU A 106 0.25 2.78 -3.97
CA GLU A 106 -0.85 2.37 -4.85
C GLU A 106 -2.20 2.49 -4.14
N VAL A 107 -2.29 2.17 -2.85
CA VAL A 107 -3.50 2.42 -2.05
C VAL A 107 -3.81 3.90 -1.95
N ARG A 108 -2.82 4.73 -1.60
CA ARG A 108 -2.99 6.19 -1.44
C ARG A 108 -3.41 6.88 -2.74
N VAL A 109 -2.75 6.57 -3.85
CA VAL A 109 -3.11 7.06 -5.20
C VAL A 109 -4.48 6.51 -5.62
N GLY A 110 -4.73 5.25 -5.30
CA GLY A 110 -6.01 4.57 -5.37
C GLY A 110 -7.16 5.43 -4.90
N LEU A 111 -7.12 5.73 -3.60
CA LEU A 111 -8.12 6.49 -2.88
C LEU A 111 -8.20 7.94 -3.37
N TRP A 112 -7.07 8.58 -3.68
CA TRP A 112 -7.05 9.93 -4.25
C TRP A 112 -7.82 10.04 -5.57
N VAL A 113 -7.69 9.02 -6.45
CA VAL A 113 -8.47 8.97 -7.70
C VAL A 113 -9.94 8.72 -7.41
N GLN A 114 -10.30 7.86 -6.46
CA GLN A 114 -11.69 7.62 -6.06
C GLN A 114 -12.37 8.88 -5.50
N LEU A 115 -11.61 9.74 -4.82
CA LEU A 115 -12.07 11.02 -4.32
C LEU A 115 -12.23 12.09 -5.42
N GLY A 116 -11.97 11.76 -6.70
CA GLY A 116 -12.09 12.70 -7.80
C GLY A 116 -10.86 13.58 -8.00
N ARG A 117 -9.69 13.14 -7.53
CA ARG A 117 -8.40 13.86 -7.64
C ARG A 117 -8.43 15.26 -7.04
N PRO A 118 -8.86 15.40 -5.78
CA PRO A 118 -8.93 16.70 -5.15
C PRO A 118 -7.53 17.33 -5.05
N GLU A 119 -7.43 18.63 -5.32
CA GLU A 119 -6.22 19.41 -5.05
C GLU A 119 -5.97 19.55 -3.53
N GLU A 120 -7.06 19.68 -2.77
CA GLU A 120 -7.05 19.72 -1.31
C GLU A 120 -7.96 18.62 -0.75
N LEU A 121 -7.44 17.82 0.19
CA LEU A 121 -8.25 16.83 0.89
C LEU A 121 -9.20 17.55 1.84
N ALA A 122 -10.50 17.27 1.70
CA ALA A 122 -11.51 17.77 2.62
C ALA A 122 -11.19 17.32 4.06
N PRO A 123 -11.62 18.07 5.09
CA PRO A 123 -11.44 17.69 6.48
C PRO A 123 -12.02 16.31 6.77
N LEU A 124 -11.31 15.52 7.59
CA LEU A 124 -11.68 14.15 7.96
C LEU A 124 -13.14 14.05 8.42
N VAL A 125 -13.95 13.22 7.75
CA VAL A 125 -15.32 12.94 8.18
C VAL A 125 -15.36 11.57 8.83
N MET A 126 -15.63 11.53 10.15
CA MET A 126 -15.67 10.27 10.91
C MET A 126 -16.98 9.51 10.64
N SER A 127 -17.03 8.71 9.58
CA SER A 127 -18.21 7.92 9.21
C SER A 127 -18.00 6.39 9.33
N GLY A 128 -17.51 5.89 10.45
CA GLY A 128 -17.54 4.45 10.85
C GLY A 128 -16.76 3.42 10.01
N GLN A 129 -16.69 3.59 8.69
CA GLN A 129 -15.70 3.02 7.78
C GLN A 129 -14.43 3.88 7.81
N LEU A 130 -13.28 3.30 7.45
CA LEU A 130 -12.06 4.07 7.28
C LEU A 130 -12.29 5.00 6.09
N ASP A 131 -12.57 6.28 6.37
CA ASP A 131 -12.68 7.33 5.35
C ASP A 131 -11.42 7.26 4.46
N SER A 132 -11.61 7.43 3.16
CA SER A 132 -10.52 7.44 2.18
C SER A 132 -9.41 8.41 2.58
N VAL A 133 -9.78 9.57 3.16
CA VAL A 133 -8.81 10.56 3.66
C VAL A 133 -8.04 9.99 4.87
N VAL A 134 -8.71 9.34 5.82
CA VAL A 134 -8.06 8.69 6.98
C VAL A 134 -7.10 7.59 6.51
N ALA A 135 -7.53 6.77 5.55
CA ALA A 135 -6.72 5.70 4.99
C ALA A 135 -5.46 6.24 4.30
N MET A 136 -5.58 7.32 3.54
CA MET A 136 -4.46 8.01 2.91
C MET A 136 -3.44 8.55 3.95
N GLU A 137 -3.91 9.15 5.04
CA GLU A 137 -3.06 9.62 6.14
C GLU A 137 -2.33 8.46 6.84
N ILE A 138 -3.00 7.34 7.04
CA ILE A 138 -2.38 6.13 7.60
C ILE A 138 -1.29 5.61 6.65
N CYS A 139 -1.54 5.56 5.33
CA CYS A 139 -0.54 5.20 4.33
C CYS A 139 0.67 6.15 4.42
N ALA A 140 0.44 7.46 4.45
CA ALA A 140 1.50 8.47 4.56
C ALA A 140 2.33 8.30 5.85
N PHE A 141 1.69 8.03 6.98
CA PHE A 141 2.36 7.74 8.23
C PHE A 141 3.33 6.57 8.11
N PHE A 142 2.88 5.42 7.57
CA PHE A 142 3.77 4.26 7.44
C PHE A 142 4.88 4.48 6.40
N GLN A 143 4.57 5.13 5.28
CA GLN A 143 5.56 5.46 4.25
C GLN A 143 6.68 6.34 4.81
N SER A 144 6.35 7.39 5.57
CA SER A 144 7.35 8.26 6.19
C SER A 144 8.30 7.51 7.11
N ARG A 145 7.79 6.52 7.86
CA ARG A 145 8.59 5.71 8.79
C ARG A 145 9.46 4.67 8.09
N LEU A 146 9.01 4.14 6.96
CA LEU A 146 9.79 3.22 6.12
C LEU A 146 10.91 3.97 5.39
N LEU A 147 10.62 5.12 4.76
CA LEU A 147 11.62 5.96 4.09
C LEU A 147 12.70 6.46 5.07
N ALA A 148 12.30 6.95 6.24
CA ALA A 148 13.26 7.36 7.27
C ALA A 148 14.14 6.21 7.79
N ALA A 149 13.73 4.95 7.58
CA ALA A 149 14.54 3.79 7.93
C ALA A 149 15.56 3.45 6.84
N THR A 150 15.19 3.57 5.56
CA THR A 150 16.11 3.32 4.44
C THR A 150 17.25 4.33 4.44
N GLU A 151 16.97 5.61 4.66
CA GLU A 151 17.99 6.67 4.79
C GLU A 151 19.01 6.38 5.90
N LYS A 152 18.57 5.78 7.01
CA LYS A 152 19.44 5.40 8.13
C LYS A 152 20.23 4.11 7.86
N GLY A 153 19.68 3.20 7.07
CA GLY A 153 20.34 1.96 6.67
C GLY A 153 21.46 2.16 5.65
N GLU A 154 21.37 3.21 4.83
CA GLU A 154 22.43 3.58 3.86
C GLU A 154 23.60 4.34 4.49
N SER A 155 23.39 4.91 5.68
CA SER A 155 24.38 5.73 6.40
C SER A 155 25.28 4.93 7.36
N ASN A 156 25.16 3.60 7.38
CA ASN A 156 25.76 2.72 8.40
C ASN A 156 26.44 1.50 7.75
#